data_AF-W9DLU5-F1
#
_entry.id   AF-W9DLU5-F1
#
_cell.length_a   1.000
_cell.length_b   1.000
_cell.length_c   1.000
_cell.angle_alpha   90.00
_cell.angle_beta   90.00
_cell.angle_gamma   90.00
#
_symmetry.space_group_name_H-M   'P 1'
#
loop_
_entity.id
_entity.type
_entity.pdbx_description
1 polymer ?
#
loop_
_entity_poly.entity_id
_entity_poly.type
_entity_poly.pdbx_seq_one_letter_code
_entity_poly.pdbx_strand_id
1 'polypeptide(L)'
;MTDIEDRLRAAAFGSDLAVSAAVVAEASAAGPLPRWLAAVVLGARGYYARAAALLEPLLGCRDRVFASLAASTLASHRRQLGGHANARVFDAAALRAISGVRLAGGLRRAAGPDRGEAGGDTGLGRDPSPVIVDPDGVDVAGAVADALL
;
A
#
# COMPACT_ATOMS: atom_id res chain seq x y z
N MET A 1 -9.42 -3.49 14.95
CA MET A 1 -8.27 -4.32 14.56
C MET A 1 -8.44 -5.69 15.17
N THR A 2 -8.16 -6.74 14.39
CA THR A 2 -8.08 -8.11 14.92
C THR A 2 -6.72 -8.32 15.59
N ASP A 3 -6.63 -9.18 16.62
CA ASP A 3 -5.37 -9.47 17.34
C ASP A 3 -4.21 -9.82 16.39
N ILE A 4 -4.51 -10.50 15.28
CA ILE A 4 -3.52 -10.86 14.26
C ILE A 4 -2.96 -9.65 13.50
N GLU A 5 -3.78 -8.64 13.17
CA GLU A 5 -3.32 -7.43 12.48
C GLU A 5 -2.35 -6.64 13.34
N ASP A 6 -2.67 -6.45 14.62
CA ASP A 6 -1.83 -5.68 15.56
C ASP A 6 -0.48 -6.35 15.75
N ARG A 7 -0.48 -7.68 15.92
CA ARG A 7 0.76 -8.46 16.04
C ARG A 7 1.60 -8.39 14.76
N LEU A 8 0.96 -8.45 13.60
CA LEU A 8 1.65 -8.36 12.31
C LEU A 8 2.18 -6.96 12.02
N ARG A 9 1.46 -5.89 12.39
CA ARG A 9 1.96 -4.50 12.29
C ARG A 9 3.18 -4.30 13.19
N ALA A 10 3.08 -4.73 14.45
CA ALA A 10 4.21 -4.68 15.38
C ALA A 10 5.44 -5.44 14.84
N ALA A 11 5.24 -6.58 14.19
CA ALA A 11 6.32 -7.34 13.60
C ALA A 11 6.85 -6.77 12.28
N ALA A 12 6.00 -6.12 11.47
CA ALA A 12 6.39 -5.56 10.18
C ALA A 12 7.17 -4.24 10.32
N PHE A 13 6.79 -3.41 11.30
CA PHE A 13 7.31 -2.05 11.46
C PHE A 13 8.07 -1.83 12.78
N GLY A 14 8.01 -2.79 13.70
CA GLY A 14 8.75 -2.75 14.97
C GLY A 14 10.11 -3.44 14.91
N SER A 15 10.68 -3.70 16.08
CA SER A 15 12.03 -4.28 16.23
C SER A 15 12.05 -5.81 16.32
N ASP A 16 10.89 -6.46 16.49
CA ASP A 16 10.79 -7.92 16.60
C ASP A 16 10.06 -8.54 15.41
N LEU A 17 10.82 -9.17 14.50
CA LEU A 17 10.29 -9.84 13.32
C LEU A 17 9.71 -11.24 13.62
N ALA A 18 9.62 -11.64 14.89
CA ALA A 18 9.16 -12.97 15.28
C ALA A 18 7.66 -13.18 15.03
N VAL A 19 7.34 -13.87 13.94
CA VAL A 19 5.99 -14.35 13.64
C VAL A 19 6.02 -15.86 13.40
N SER A 20 5.09 -16.57 14.06
CA SER A 20 4.96 -18.02 13.95
C SER A 20 4.31 -18.43 12.63
N ALA A 21 4.55 -19.68 12.19
CA ALA A 21 3.94 -20.20 10.98
C ALA A 21 2.40 -20.24 11.04
N ALA A 22 1.83 -20.44 12.23
CA ALA A 22 0.38 -20.42 12.45
C ALA A 22 -0.21 -19.04 12.17
N VAL A 23 0.43 -17.97 12.66
CA VAL A 23 0.01 -16.59 12.39
C VAL A 23 0.10 -16.27 10.89
N VAL A 24 1.16 -16.71 10.21
CA VAL A 24 1.27 -16.53 8.75
C VAL A 24 0.14 -17.25 8.00
N ALA A 25 -0.22 -18.46 8.42
CA ALA A 25 -1.30 -19.22 7.81
C ALA A 25 -2.66 -18.54 8.01
N GLU A 26 -2.95 -18.09 9.23
CA GLU A 26 -4.16 -17.33 9.55
C GLU A 26 -4.23 -16.02 8.76
N ALA A 27 -3.13 -15.27 8.66
CA ALA A 27 -3.04 -14.03 7.90
C ALA A 27 -3.39 -14.24 6.42
N SER A 28 -2.98 -15.37 5.84
CA SER A 28 -3.32 -15.73 4.47
C SER A 28 -4.82 -16.00 4.28
N ALA A 29 -5.57 -16.35 5.32
CA ALA A 29 -7.02 -16.53 5.21
C ALA A 29 -7.81 -15.24 5.55
N ALA A 30 -7.23 -14.35 6.36
CA ALA A 30 -7.95 -13.24 6.99
C ALA A 30 -8.27 -12.05 6.08
N GLY A 31 -7.47 -11.79 5.03
CA GLY A 31 -7.75 -10.71 4.09
C GLY A 31 -6.49 -10.09 3.47
N PRO A 32 -6.61 -8.98 2.71
CA PRO A 32 -5.49 -8.32 2.06
C PRO A 32 -4.45 -7.75 3.03
N LEU A 33 -4.90 -7.04 4.08
CA LEU A 33 -4.02 -6.39 5.05
C LEU A 33 -3.16 -7.40 5.85
N PRO A 34 -3.75 -8.38 6.58
CA PRO A 34 -2.94 -9.38 7.28
C PRO A 34 -1.99 -10.13 6.35
N ARG A 35 -2.46 -10.52 5.16
CA ARG A 35 -1.64 -11.22 4.16
C ARG A 35 -0.44 -10.38 3.72
N TRP A 36 -0.65 -9.09 3.44
CA TRP A 36 0.42 -8.19 3.04
C TRP A 36 1.43 -7.98 4.17
N LEU A 37 0.98 -7.71 5.40
CA LEU A 37 1.87 -7.55 6.56
C LEU A 37 2.71 -8.82 6.81
N ALA A 38 2.10 -10.00 6.74
CA ALA A 38 2.82 -11.27 6.87
C ALA A 38 3.89 -11.43 5.77
N ALA A 39 3.63 -10.96 4.56
CA ALA A 39 4.61 -10.97 3.48
C ALA A 39 5.77 -9.99 3.73
N VAL A 40 5.49 -8.79 4.25
CA VAL A 40 6.52 -7.82 4.65
C VAL A 40 7.45 -8.42 5.70
N VAL A 41 6.89 -9.03 6.75
CA VAL A 41 7.68 -9.71 7.80
C VAL A 41 8.55 -10.83 7.22
N LEU A 42 7.99 -11.68 6.35
CA LEU A 42 8.75 -12.76 5.71
C LEU A 42 9.87 -12.22 4.81
N GLY A 43 9.61 -11.14 4.07
CA GLY A 43 10.58 -10.44 3.25
C GLY A 43 11.74 -9.87 4.05
N ALA A 44 11.44 -9.17 5.15
CA ALA A 44 12.43 -8.62 6.08
C ALA A 44 13.33 -9.71 6.70
N ARG A 45 12.82 -10.93 6.83
CA ARG A 45 13.55 -12.12 7.29
C ARG A 45 14.30 -12.89 6.18
N GLY A 46 14.23 -12.42 4.94
CA GLY A 46 14.87 -13.06 3.78
C GLY A 46 14.11 -14.24 3.16
N TYR A 47 12.87 -14.52 3.60
CA TYR A 47 12.03 -15.59 3.04
C TYR A 47 11.27 -15.14 1.78
N TYR A 48 11.99 -14.63 0.78
CA TYR A 48 11.39 -13.97 -0.39
C TYR A 48 10.43 -14.87 -1.18
N ALA A 49 10.70 -16.17 -1.30
CA ALA A 49 9.80 -17.08 -1.99
C ALA A 49 8.45 -17.24 -1.26
N ARG A 50 8.47 -17.31 0.07
CA ARG A 50 7.24 -17.40 0.88
C ARG A 50 6.49 -16.07 0.88
N ALA A 51 7.22 -14.95 0.95
CA ALA A 51 6.63 -13.63 0.83
C ALA A 51 5.96 -13.45 -0.55
N ALA A 52 6.63 -13.85 -1.64
CA ALA A 52 6.07 -13.77 -2.99
C ALA A 52 4.77 -14.57 -3.13
N ALA A 53 4.70 -15.78 -2.57
CA ALA A 53 3.48 -16.60 -2.58
C ALA A 53 2.28 -15.92 -1.89
N LEU A 54 2.53 -15.02 -0.93
CA LEU A 54 1.48 -14.22 -0.30
C LEU A 54 1.15 -12.95 -1.10
N LEU A 55 2.13 -12.37 -1.80
CA LEU A 55 1.97 -11.10 -2.54
C LEU A 55 1.36 -11.28 -3.94
N GLU A 56 1.71 -12.35 -4.65
CA GLU A 56 1.23 -12.58 -6.02
C GLU A 56 -0.30 -12.57 -6.15
N PRO A 57 -1.08 -13.20 -5.26
CA PRO A 57 -2.55 -13.08 -5.30
C PRO A 57 -3.05 -11.65 -5.09
N LEU A 58 -2.31 -10.80 -4.36
CA LEU A 58 -2.70 -9.42 -4.09
C LEU A 58 -2.53 -8.50 -5.30
N LEU A 59 -1.67 -8.85 -6.27
CA LEU A 59 -1.52 -8.09 -7.51
C LEU A 59 -2.83 -7.98 -8.31
N GLY A 60 -3.71 -8.98 -8.18
CA GLY A 60 -5.04 -9.01 -8.79
C GLY A 60 -6.18 -8.59 -7.86
N CYS A 61 -5.87 -8.09 -6.65
CA CYS A 61 -6.89 -7.70 -5.68
C CYS A 61 -7.74 -6.53 -6.21
N ARG A 62 -9.03 -6.50 -5.86
CA ARG A 62 -9.92 -5.36 -6.15
C ARG A 62 -9.50 -4.10 -5.40
N ASP A 63 -8.91 -4.27 -4.22
CA ASP A 63 -8.33 -3.17 -3.48
C ASP A 63 -7.04 -2.72 -4.15
N ARG A 64 -7.12 -1.52 -4.73
CA ARG A 64 -6.04 -0.91 -5.52
C ARG A 64 -4.85 -0.54 -4.65
N VAL A 65 -5.05 -0.24 -3.36
CA VAL A 65 -3.98 0.06 -2.41
C VAL A 65 -3.15 -1.21 -2.19
N PHE A 66 -3.78 -2.34 -1.85
CA PHE A 66 -3.06 -3.60 -1.65
C PHE A 66 -2.44 -4.17 -2.92
N ALA A 67 -3.07 -3.97 -4.09
CA ALA A 67 -2.44 -4.32 -5.36
C ALA A 67 -1.15 -3.52 -5.60
N SER A 68 -1.15 -2.23 -5.27
CA SER A 68 0.03 -1.36 -5.38
C SER A 68 1.11 -1.73 -4.37
N LEU A 69 0.75 -1.83 -3.08
CA LEU A 69 1.67 -2.19 -2.02
C LEU A 69 2.31 -3.56 -2.30
N ALA A 70 1.55 -4.54 -2.77
CA ALA A 70 2.10 -5.84 -3.11
C ALA A 70 3.12 -5.79 -4.26
N ALA A 71 2.83 -4.99 -5.29
CA ALA A 71 3.76 -4.75 -6.39
C ALA A 71 5.04 -4.04 -5.91
N SER A 72 4.93 -2.97 -5.13
CA SER A 72 6.09 -2.28 -4.55
C SER A 72 6.93 -3.18 -3.64
N THR A 73 6.30 -4.01 -2.81
CA THR A 73 7.02 -4.98 -1.97
C THR A 73 7.76 -6.02 -2.81
N LEU A 74 7.13 -6.57 -3.87
CA LEU A 74 7.79 -7.49 -4.80
C LEU A 74 8.96 -6.83 -5.53
N ALA A 75 8.82 -5.56 -5.95
CA ALA A 75 9.90 -4.81 -6.58
C ALA A 75 11.11 -4.65 -5.64
N SER A 76 10.85 -4.30 -4.38
CA SER A 76 11.86 -4.20 -3.32
C SER A 76 12.60 -5.54 -3.12
N HIS A 77 11.88 -6.65 -3.01
CA HIS A 77 12.50 -7.99 -2.92
C HIS A 77 13.41 -8.29 -4.13
N ARG A 78 13.00 -7.92 -5.34
CA ARG A 78 13.83 -8.10 -6.54
C ARG A 78 15.08 -7.24 -6.52
N ARG A 79 14.99 -5.99 -6.07
CA ARG A 79 16.17 -5.11 -5.89
C ARG A 79 17.15 -5.69 -4.87
N GLN A 80 16.65 -6.20 -3.74
CA GLN A 80 17.49 -6.84 -2.70
C GLN A 80 18.25 -8.07 -3.23
N LEU A 81 17.67 -8.79 -4.19
CA LEU A 81 18.29 -9.93 -4.86
C LEU A 81 19.10 -9.54 -6.12
N GLY A 82 19.32 -8.24 -6.37
CA GLY A 82 20.05 -7.71 -7.53
C GLY A 82 19.26 -7.69 -8.85
N GLY A 83 18.02 -8.16 -8.86
CA GLY A 83 17.13 -8.27 -10.02
C GLY A 83 16.45 -6.96 -10.44
N HIS A 84 17.21 -5.88 -10.59
CA HIS A 84 16.70 -4.53 -10.86
C HIS A 84 15.83 -4.44 -12.12
N ALA A 85 16.21 -5.14 -13.21
CA ALA A 85 15.43 -5.15 -14.44
C ALA A 85 14.02 -5.74 -14.23
N ASN A 86 13.92 -6.80 -13.42
CA ASN A 86 12.64 -7.43 -13.10
C ASN A 86 11.81 -6.59 -12.11
N ALA A 87 12.47 -5.83 -11.22
CA ALA A 87 11.78 -4.91 -10.31
C ALA A 87 10.94 -3.87 -11.06
N ARG A 88 11.45 -3.34 -12.18
CA ARG A 88 10.76 -2.32 -13.00
C ARG A 88 9.37 -2.73 -13.48
N VAL A 89 9.16 -4.03 -13.74
CA VAL A 89 7.83 -4.55 -14.13
C VAL A 89 6.83 -4.38 -13.00
N PHE A 90 7.28 -4.63 -11.77
CA PHE A 90 6.47 -4.44 -10.57
C PHE A 90 6.31 -2.96 -10.21
N ASP A 91 7.32 -2.12 -10.40
CA ASP A 91 7.19 -0.66 -10.22
C ASP A 91 6.10 -0.10 -11.15
N ALA A 92 6.10 -0.51 -12.42
CA ALA A 92 5.06 -0.14 -13.38
C ALA A 92 3.67 -0.69 -12.99
N ALA A 93 3.61 -1.88 -12.40
CA ALA A 93 2.37 -2.46 -11.91
C ALA A 93 1.82 -1.70 -10.70
N ALA A 94 2.69 -1.29 -9.76
CA ALA A 94 2.33 -0.47 -8.62
C ALA A 94 1.69 0.85 -9.09
N LEU A 95 2.39 1.60 -9.93
CA LEU A 95 1.88 2.86 -10.51
C LEU A 95 0.54 2.67 -11.25
N ARG A 96 0.39 1.58 -12.00
CA ARG A 96 -0.87 1.27 -12.68
C ARG A 96 -2.01 0.99 -11.70
N ALA A 97 -1.76 0.30 -10.59
CA ALA A 97 -2.78 -0.03 -9.60
C ALA A 97 -3.40 1.24 -8.99
N ILE A 98 -2.57 2.21 -8.60
CA ILE A 98 -3.03 3.48 -8.03
C ILE A 98 -3.38 4.55 -9.08
N SER A 99 -3.12 4.32 -10.37
CA SER A 99 -3.53 5.26 -11.42
C SER A 99 -5.05 5.49 -11.39
N GLY A 100 -5.46 6.76 -11.32
CA GLY A 100 -6.86 7.16 -11.22
C GLY A 100 -7.45 7.16 -9.80
N VAL A 101 -6.70 6.70 -8.78
CA VAL A 101 -7.10 6.84 -7.38
C VAL A 101 -6.84 8.29 -6.94
N ARG A 102 -7.87 9.00 -6.47
CA ARG A 102 -7.70 10.37 -5.95
C ARG A 102 -7.10 10.29 -4.55
N LEU A 103 -5.99 10.98 -4.34
CA LEU A 103 -5.47 11.28 -3.01
C LEU A 103 -6.55 12.05 -2.23
N ALA A 104 -6.87 11.58 -1.03
CA ALA A 104 -7.67 12.36 -0.10
C ALA A 104 -6.83 13.57 0.33
N GLY A 105 -7.17 14.75 -0.20
CA GLY A 105 -6.36 15.98 -0.04
C GLY A 105 -5.71 16.40 -1.35
N GLY A 106 -6.48 17.06 -2.20
CA GLY A 106 -6.04 17.40 -3.55
C GLY A 106 -4.92 18.43 -3.60
N LEU A 107 -3.82 18.09 -4.27
CA LEU A 107 -3.19 19.08 -5.14
C LEU A 107 -4.08 19.24 -6.35
N ARG A 108 -4.85 20.33 -6.39
CA ARG A 108 -5.52 20.77 -7.61
C ARG A 108 -4.44 20.92 -8.68
N ARG A 109 -4.58 20.22 -9.80
CA ARG A 109 -3.91 20.58 -11.04
C ARG A 109 -4.26 22.06 -11.28
N ALA A 110 -3.25 22.92 -11.35
CA ALA A 110 -3.44 24.31 -11.74
C ALA A 110 -3.98 24.32 -13.18
N ALA A 111 -5.31 24.38 -13.32
CA ALA A 111 -5.94 24.76 -14.56
C ALA A 111 -5.60 26.23 -14.81
N GLY A 112 -5.14 26.53 -16.02
CA GLY A 112 -4.71 27.86 -16.44
C GLY A 112 -5.81 28.92 -16.32
N PRO A 113 -5.46 30.20 -16.57
CA PRO A 113 -6.33 31.31 -16.23
C PRO A 113 -7.44 31.40 -17.28
N ASP A 114 -8.69 31.30 -16.85
CA ASP A 114 -9.77 31.88 -17.64
C ASP A 114 -10.78 32.61 -16.76
N ARG A 115 -11.25 33.71 -17.33
CA ARG A 115 -11.89 34.85 -16.65
C ARG A 115 -13.33 34.56 -16.25
N GLY A 116 -13.72 35.16 -15.13
CA GLY A 116 -15.04 35.80 -14.95
C GLY A 116 -16.26 34.89 -14.82
N GLU A 117 -16.87 34.91 -13.64
CA GLU A 117 -18.27 35.38 -13.41
C GLU A 117 -18.90 34.66 -12.20
N ALA A 118 -19.75 35.43 -11.53
CA ALA A 118 -20.31 35.20 -10.22
C ALA A 118 -21.58 34.34 -10.25
N GLY A 119 -21.88 33.67 -9.13
CA GLY A 119 -23.19 33.04 -8.96
C GLY A 119 -23.25 31.99 -7.85
N GLY A 120 -23.62 32.44 -6.66
CA GLY A 120 -24.57 31.79 -5.76
C GLY A 120 -24.44 30.30 -5.38
N ASP A 121 -24.12 30.13 -4.09
CA ASP A 121 -24.92 29.37 -3.12
C ASP A 121 -24.47 27.98 -2.61
N THR A 122 -24.61 27.89 -1.28
CA THR A 122 -24.76 26.77 -0.35
C THR A 122 -23.78 25.59 -0.35
N GLY A 123 -22.88 25.62 0.63
CA GLY A 123 -22.19 24.44 1.13
C GLY A 123 -21.20 24.77 2.24
N LEU A 124 -21.69 25.31 3.36
CA LEU A 124 -20.90 25.49 4.58
C LEU A 124 -20.20 24.18 4.95
N GLY A 125 -18.86 24.23 4.89
CA GLY A 125 -17.93 23.50 5.74
C GLY A 125 -18.35 22.11 6.19
N ARG A 126 -18.32 21.13 5.27
CA ARG A 126 -17.82 19.83 5.72
C ARG A 126 -16.32 20.03 5.82
N ASP A 127 -15.85 20.38 7.03
CA ASP A 127 -14.45 20.14 7.38
C ASP A 127 -14.14 18.75 6.84
N PRO A 128 -13.14 18.59 5.95
CA PRO A 128 -12.74 17.26 5.56
C PRO A 128 -12.44 16.55 6.87
N SER A 129 -13.24 15.53 7.20
CA SER A 129 -12.91 14.64 8.32
C SER A 129 -11.41 14.38 8.21
N PRO A 130 -10.64 14.58 9.29
CA PRO A 130 -9.19 14.56 9.21
C PRO A 130 -8.81 13.34 8.40
N VAL A 131 -8.07 13.54 7.31
CA VAL A 131 -7.58 12.43 6.50
C VAL A 131 -6.83 11.55 7.48
N ILE A 132 -7.41 10.40 7.82
CA ILE A 132 -6.80 9.47 8.76
C ILE A 132 -5.66 8.85 7.97
N VAL A 133 -4.49 9.44 8.13
CA VAL A 133 -3.23 8.91 7.60
C VAL A 133 -2.90 7.68 8.42
N ASP A 134 -2.74 6.54 7.75
CA ASP A 134 -2.30 5.33 8.43
C ASP A 134 -0.82 5.54 8.81
N PRO A 135 -0.44 5.40 10.10
CA PRO A 135 0.92 5.68 10.53
C PRO A 135 1.96 4.76 9.88
N ASP A 136 1.53 3.59 9.39
CA ASP A 136 2.39 2.63 8.69
C ASP A 136 2.32 2.80 7.16
N GLY A 137 1.66 3.85 6.66
CA GLY A 137 1.53 4.13 5.23
C GLY A 137 0.60 3.16 4.49
N VAL A 138 -0.25 2.42 5.20
CA VAL A 138 -1.25 1.50 4.61
C VAL A 138 -2.48 2.29 4.14
N ASP A 139 -2.24 3.28 3.28
CA ASP A 139 -3.26 4.13 2.67
C ASP A 139 -2.87 4.50 1.23
N VAL A 140 -3.71 5.30 0.57
CA VAL A 140 -3.46 5.73 -0.82
C VAL A 140 -2.19 6.57 -0.92
N ALA A 141 -1.90 7.42 0.07
CA ALA A 141 -0.74 8.31 0.03
C ALA A 141 0.56 7.51 0.19
N GLY A 142 0.60 6.56 1.13
CA GLY A 142 1.71 5.64 1.29
C GLY A 142 1.92 4.76 0.07
N ALA A 143 0.83 4.20 -0.50
CA ALA A 143 0.94 3.42 -1.74
C ALA A 143 1.45 4.24 -2.94
N VAL A 144 1.10 5.52 -3.03
CA VAL A 144 1.65 6.45 -4.03
C VAL A 144 3.13 6.70 -3.80
N ALA A 145 3.55 6.95 -2.56
CA ALA A 145 4.95 7.14 -2.21
C ALA A 145 5.79 5.91 -2.58
N ASP A 146 5.33 4.72 -2.21
CA ASP A 146 6.02 3.44 -2.47
C ASP A 146 6.10 3.08 -3.95
N ALA A 147 5.11 3.49 -4.75
CA ALA A 147 5.12 3.24 -6.20
C ALA A 147 6.14 4.12 -6.96
N LEU A 148 6.72 5.13 -6.29
CA LEU A 148 7.68 6.07 -6.87
C LEU A 148 9.15 5.76 -6.52
N LEU A 149 9.42 4.72 -5.72
CA LEU A 149 10.76 4.28 -5.29
C LEU A 149 11.49 3.41 -6.33
#